data_AF-A0AAD9V5T8-F1
#
_entry.id   AF-A0AAD9V5T8-F1
#
_cell.length_a   1.000
_cell.length_b   1.000
_cell.length_c   1.000
_cell.angle_alpha   90.00
_cell.angle_beta   90.00
_cell.angle_gamma   90.00
#
_symmetry.space_group_name_H-M   'P 1'
#
loop_
_entity.id
_entity.type
_entity.pdbx_description
1 polymer ?
#
loop_
_entity_poly.entity_id
_entity_poly.type
_entity_poly.pdbx_seq_one_letter_code
_entity_poly.pdbx_strand_id
1 'polypeptide(L)'
;MAFAVAEAGLMLLCFLSSSLTFAEPIGIIVLTNSSGVIKSPNFPNNYPNNFNGKWRISPETSHVNISIESFKLEDSSSCKKFDFVQLKARVGYSTRETTWCGFISPRQRTLKVNGRAIEITFRSDASFNTEGFKISYRGYDVDPCVHNNGGCSHNCSLVKGARVCSCPEGYRIMYDKRRCTVSAWICRLLRLFILLNILCLSGCVLTVYTPALIKEGGIDREDLIRGYFVQGFTK
;
A
#
# COMPACT_ATOMS: atom_id res chain seq x y z
N MET A 1 46.68 -26.83 -29.37
CA MET A 1 45.86 -26.70 -28.14
C MET A 1 44.86 -25.58 -28.37
N ALA A 2 43.60 -25.80 -27.96
CA ALA A 2 42.47 -24.87 -27.83
C ALA A 2 41.76 -24.34 -29.11
N PHE A 3 40.74 -25.12 -29.49
CA PHE A 3 39.37 -24.85 -29.97
C PHE A 3 38.85 -23.44 -30.36
N ALA A 4 37.95 -23.50 -31.36
CA ALA A 4 36.91 -22.58 -31.88
C ALA A 4 36.14 -21.79 -30.78
N VAL A 5 35.39 -20.70 -31.03
CA VAL A 5 34.20 -20.55 -31.90
C VAL A 5 33.97 -19.07 -32.26
N ALA A 6 33.41 -18.84 -33.45
CA ALA A 6 32.87 -17.56 -33.93
C ALA A 6 31.58 -17.15 -33.21
N GLU A 7 31.37 -15.85 -33.02
CA GLU A 7 30.02 -15.29 -32.86
C GLU A 7 29.76 -14.26 -33.98
N ALA A 8 28.99 -14.72 -34.98
CA ALA A 8 28.14 -13.86 -35.77
C ALA A 8 26.89 -13.55 -34.93
N GLY A 9 26.62 -12.28 -34.67
CA GLY A 9 25.58 -11.84 -33.74
C GLY A 9 24.88 -10.55 -34.15
N LEU A 10 24.28 -10.58 -35.35
CA LEU A 10 22.98 -9.96 -35.64
C LEU A 10 22.81 -8.44 -35.49
N MET A 11 23.45 -7.69 -36.40
CA MET A 11 22.78 -6.53 -37.03
C MET A 11 21.69 -7.07 -37.98
N LEU A 12 20.45 -7.25 -37.50
CA LEU A 12 19.30 -7.48 -38.38
C LEU A 12 18.46 -6.20 -38.47
N LEU A 13 18.85 -5.39 -39.44
CA LEU A 13 18.01 -4.74 -40.44
C LEU A 13 16.62 -4.28 -39.98
N CYS A 14 16.47 -2.95 -39.95
CA CYS A 14 15.24 -2.27 -40.32
C CYS A 14 14.59 -2.98 -41.52
N PHE A 15 13.47 -3.65 -41.29
CA PHE A 15 12.54 -3.94 -42.38
C PHE A 15 11.72 -2.67 -42.64
N LEU A 16 12.03 -2.04 -43.77
CA LEU A 16 11.15 -1.14 -44.47
C LEU A 16 9.84 -1.89 -44.81
N SER A 17 8.82 -1.72 -43.99
CA SER A 17 7.44 -1.79 -44.46
C SER A 17 6.67 -0.62 -43.87
N SER A 18 6.01 0.12 -44.75
CA SER A 18 5.20 1.29 -44.46
C SER A 18 3.93 0.90 -43.72
N SER A 19 4.04 0.64 -42.42
CA SER A 19 2.97 0.80 -41.44
C SER A 19 3.57 0.73 -40.03
N LEU A 20 3.34 1.77 -39.23
CA LEU A 20 3.63 1.75 -37.79
C LEU A 20 2.69 0.73 -37.13
N THR A 21 3.06 -0.56 -37.17
CA THR A 21 2.36 -1.57 -36.39
C THR A 21 2.81 -1.42 -34.94
N PHE A 22 1.94 -0.84 -34.10
CA PHE A 22 2.13 -0.85 -32.66
C PHE A 22 2.11 -2.32 -32.21
N ALA A 23 3.27 -2.89 -31.93
CA ALA A 23 3.38 -4.26 -31.46
C ALA A 23 2.55 -4.43 -30.18
N GLU A 24 1.70 -5.45 -30.15
CA GLU A 24 1.01 -5.84 -28.91
C GLU A 24 2.05 -6.11 -27.83
N PRO A 25 1.84 -5.63 -26.58
CA PRO A 25 2.75 -5.97 -25.51
C PRO A 25 2.70 -7.49 -25.28
N ILE A 26 3.86 -8.13 -25.38
CA ILE A 26 4.02 -9.54 -25.04
C ILE A 26 3.85 -9.66 -23.52
N GLY A 27 2.64 -9.98 -23.06
CA GLY A 27 2.33 -10.21 -21.64
C GLY A 27 1.77 -8.97 -20.91
N ILE A 28 2.08 -8.87 -19.62
CA ILE A 28 1.53 -7.83 -18.74
C ILE A 28 2.58 -6.75 -18.50
N ILE A 29 2.25 -5.50 -18.85
CA ILE A 29 3.08 -4.33 -18.51
C ILE A 29 2.87 -3.98 -17.03
N VAL A 30 3.93 -4.01 -16.23
CA VAL A 30 3.86 -3.66 -14.80
C VAL A 30 4.21 -2.18 -14.60
N LEU A 31 3.33 -1.45 -13.91
CA LEU A 31 3.48 -0.03 -13.60
C LEU A 31 3.69 0.16 -12.10
N THR A 32 4.90 0.54 -11.70
CA THR A 32 5.30 0.68 -10.28
C THR A 32 5.29 2.12 -9.78
N ASN A 33 5.21 3.11 -10.67
CA ASN A 33 5.15 4.52 -10.29
C ASN A 33 3.89 4.82 -9.48
N SER A 34 3.98 5.79 -8.58
CA SER A 34 2.82 6.25 -7.77
C SER A 34 1.76 6.96 -8.61
N SER A 35 2.02 7.30 -9.85
CA SER A 35 1.01 7.81 -10.78
C SER A 35 1.41 7.53 -12.22
N GLY A 36 0.42 7.50 -13.11
CA GLY A 36 0.68 7.35 -14.54
C GLY A 36 -0.59 7.42 -15.37
N VAL A 37 -0.43 7.23 -16.68
CA VAL A 37 -1.51 7.26 -17.65
C VAL A 37 -1.39 6.04 -18.56
N ILE A 38 -2.49 5.34 -18.74
CA ILE A 38 -2.66 4.23 -19.67
C ILE A 38 -3.58 4.70 -20.78
N LYS A 39 -3.18 4.47 -22.03
CA LYS A 39 -3.96 4.82 -23.21
C LYS A 39 -4.17 3.59 -24.07
N SER A 40 -5.28 3.54 -24.79
CA SER A 40 -5.40 2.63 -25.93
C SER A 40 -4.30 2.94 -26.96
N PRO A 41 -3.87 1.95 -27.76
CA PRO A 41 -2.94 2.21 -28.86
C PRO A 41 -3.52 3.28 -29.80
N ASN A 42 -2.63 4.07 -30.42
CA ASN A 42 -2.97 5.16 -31.34
C ASN A 42 -3.75 6.35 -30.75
N PHE A 43 -4.14 6.32 -29.48
CA PHE A 43 -4.91 7.41 -28.85
C PHE A 43 -4.25 8.79 -29.10
N PRO A 44 -4.99 9.81 -29.57
CA PRO A 44 -6.45 9.90 -29.61
C PRO A 44 -7.12 9.36 -30.88
N ASN A 45 -6.35 8.80 -31.82
CA ASN A 45 -6.92 8.12 -33.00
C ASN A 45 -7.48 6.75 -32.62
N ASN A 46 -8.19 6.13 -33.55
CA ASN A 46 -8.84 4.85 -33.29
C ASN A 46 -7.83 3.74 -32.93
N TYR A 47 -8.21 2.91 -31.96
CA TYR A 47 -7.42 1.73 -31.60
C TYR A 47 -7.45 0.66 -32.72
N PRO A 48 -6.44 -0.22 -32.79
CA PRO A 48 -6.43 -1.30 -33.77
C PRO A 48 -7.42 -2.41 -33.41
N ASN A 49 -7.87 -3.13 -34.42
CA ASN A 49 -8.65 -4.37 -34.26
C ASN A 49 -7.74 -5.50 -33.78
N ASN A 50 -8.33 -6.53 -33.16
CA ASN A 50 -7.68 -7.73 -32.65
C ASN A 50 -6.58 -7.45 -31.60
N PHE A 51 -6.71 -6.35 -30.85
CA PHE A 51 -5.74 -5.96 -29.86
C PHE A 51 -5.98 -6.69 -28.53
N ASN A 52 -4.90 -7.11 -27.86
CA ASN A 52 -4.97 -7.68 -26.52
C ASN A 52 -3.84 -7.15 -25.62
N GLY A 53 -4.15 -6.12 -24.83
CA GLY A 53 -3.20 -5.48 -23.93
C GLY A 53 -3.54 -5.69 -22.46
N LYS A 54 -2.52 -5.89 -21.63
CA LYS A 54 -2.67 -6.01 -20.18
C LYS A 54 -1.68 -5.12 -19.43
N TRP A 55 -2.19 -4.43 -18.41
CA TRP A 55 -1.40 -3.60 -17.50
C TRP A 55 -1.68 -3.98 -16.06
N ARG A 56 -0.65 -3.99 -15.23
CA ARG A 56 -0.76 -4.19 -13.78
C ARG A 56 -0.21 -2.97 -13.04
N ILE A 57 -1.09 -2.19 -12.44
CA ILE A 57 -0.75 -1.07 -11.56
C ILE A 57 -0.40 -1.64 -10.19
N SER A 58 0.83 -1.39 -9.73
CA SER A 58 1.40 -1.93 -8.50
C SER A 58 2.34 -0.93 -7.79
N PRO A 59 1.84 0.26 -7.41
CA PRO A 59 2.63 1.25 -6.68
C PRO A 59 2.94 0.78 -5.26
N GLU A 60 3.93 1.41 -4.62
CA GLU A 60 4.24 1.17 -3.20
C GLU A 60 3.15 1.68 -2.24
N THR A 61 2.22 2.52 -2.73
CA THR A 61 1.11 3.07 -1.95
C THR A 61 0.02 2.05 -1.66
N SER A 62 -0.71 2.25 -0.57
CA SER A 62 -1.79 1.39 -0.08
C SER A 62 -3.09 1.49 -0.88
N HIS A 63 -3.38 2.65 -1.47
CA HIS A 63 -4.60 2.92 -2.22
C HIS A 63 -4.29 3.48 -3.60
N VAL A 64 -5.20 3.28 -4.56
CA VAL A 64 -5.09 3.85 -5.90
C VAL A 64 -6.43 4.46 -6.31
N ASN A 65 -6.39 5.71 -6.74
CA ASN A 65 -7.49 6.36 -7.43
C ASN A 65 -7.30 6.18 -8.93
N ILE A 66 -8.30 5.64 -9.60
CA ILE A 66 -8.33 5.50 -11.07
C ILE A 66 -9.28 6.53 -11.62
N SER A 67 -8.83 7.25 -12.64
CA SER A 67 -9.63 8.26 -13.31
C SER A 67 -9.73 7.96 -14.80
N ILE A 68 -10.97 7.88 -15.31
CA ILE A 68 -11.25 7.72 -16.73
C ILE A 68 -11.31 9.13 -17.33
N GLU A 69 -10.32 9.53 -18.12
CA GLU A 69 -10.28 10.87 -18.72
C GLU A 69 -11.04 10.94 -20.04
N SER A 70 -10.96 9.87 -20.83
CA SER A 70 -11.70 9.68 -22.08
C SER A 70 -11.99 8.19 -22.24
N PHE A 71 -13.17 7.84 -22.73
CA PHE A 71 -13.54 6.45 -22.94
C PHE A 71 -14.67 6.34 -23.97
N LYS A 72 -14.35 5.75 -25.11
CA LYS A 72 -15.28 5.37 -26.15
C LYS A 72 -14.74 4.11 -26.81
N LEU A 73 -15.48 3.02 -26.68
CA LEU A 73 -15.25 1.73 -27.33
C LEU A 73 -16.50 1.34 -28.12
N GLU A 74 -16.41 0.28 -28.93
CA GLU A 74 -17.60 -0.38 -29.46
C GLU A 74 -18.54 -0.80 -28.30
N ASP A 75 -19.85 -0.62 -28.49
CA ASP A 75 -20.85 -0.87 -27.45
C ASP A 75 -21.48 -2.27 -27.60
N SER A 76 -21.77 -2.92 -26.47
CA SER A 76 -22.48 -4.19 -26.44
C SER A 76 -23.24 -4.38 -25.13
N SER A 77 -24.36 -5.11 -25.17
CA SER A 77 -25.30 -5.26 -24.04
C SER A 77 -24.70 -5.77 -22.73
N SER A 78 -23.52 -6.40 -22.74
CA SER A 78 -22.83 -6.91 -21.55
C SER A 78 -21.35 -6.52 -21.47
N CYS A 79 -20.82 -5.76 -22.43
CA CYS A 79 -19.40 -5.47 -22.57
C CYS A 79 -18.49 -6.71 -22.56
N LYS A 80 -18.98 -7.85 -23.06
CA LYS A 80 -18.24 -9.11 -23.12
C LYS A 80 -18.14 -9.69 -24.53
N LYS A 81 -18.88 -9.11 -25.49
CA LYS A 81 -19.02 -9.67 -26.83
C LYS A 81 -18.00 -9.07 -27.80
N PHE A 82 -17.89 -7.75 -27.81
CA PHE A 82 -17.03 -6.98 -28.69
C PHE A 82 -15.84 -6.42 -27.90
N ASP A 83 -15.57 -5.13 -28.05
CA ASP A 83 -14.49 -4.42 -27.37
C ASP A 83 -14.81 -4.17 -25.90
N PHE A 84 -13.79 -4.30 -25.04
CA PHE A 84 -13.94 -3.99 -23.63
C PHE A 84 -12.64 -3.63 -22.94
N VAL A 85 -12.77 -2.81 -21.90
CA VAL A 85 -11.78 -2.67 -20.83
C VAL A 85 -12.31 -3.36 -19.59
N GLN A 86 -11.55 -4.32 -19.08
CA GLN A 86 -11.82 -5.00 -17.83
C GLN A 86 -10.84 -4.54 -16.76
N LEU A 87 -11.36 -4.15 -15.61
CA LEU A 87 -10.59 -3.86 -14.42
C LEU A 87 -10.83 -4.92 -13.36
N LYS A 88 -9.74 -5.50 -12.87
CA LYS A 88 -9.71 -6.45 -11.75
C LYS A 88 -8.84 -5.88 -10.64
N ALA A 89 -9.43 -5.73 -9.46
CA ALA A 89 -8.77 -5.20 -8.28
C ALA A 89 -8.79 -6.22 -7.14
N ARG A 90 -7.61 -6.47 -6.56
CA ARG A 90 -7.49 -7.31 -5.37
C ARG A 90 -7.70 -6.49 -4.10
N VAL A 91 -8.78 -6.78 -3.36
CA VAL A 91 -9.15 -6.11 -2.11
C VAL A 91 -9.14 -7.15 -0.98
N GLY A 92 -8.04 -7.20 -0.23
CA GLY A 92 -7.81 -8.24 0.77
C GLY A 92 -7.78 -9.64 0.15
N TYR A 93 -8.73 -10.50 0.56
CA TYR A 93 -8.91 -11.85 0.02
C TYR A 93 -9.93 -11.93 -1.13
N SER A 94 -10.63 -10.84 -1.43
CA SER A 94 -11.64 -10.78 -2.50
C SER A 94 -11.12 -10.08 -3.75
N THR A 95 -11.70 -10.43 -4.90
CA THR A 95 -11.45 -9.75 -6.17
C THR A 95 -12.70 -8.99 -6.59
N ARG A 96 -12.55 -7.68 -6.83
CA ARG A 96 -13.59 -6.87 -7.45
C ARG A 96 -13.29 -6.75 -8.94
N GLU A 97 -14.31 -6.97 -9.75
CA GLU A 97 -14.20 -6.96 -11.21
C GLU A 97 -15.29 -6.09 -11.81
N THR A 98 -14.92 -5.28 -12.80
CA THR A 98 -15.85 -4.47 -13.58
C THR A 98 -15.37 -4.42 -15.02
N THR A 99 -16.32 -4.39 -15.95
CA THR A 99 -16.03 -4.41 -17.39
C THR A 99 -16.81 -3.28 -18.05
N TRP A 100 -16.15 -2.56 -18.95
CA TRP A 100 -16.66 -1.36 -19.60
C TRP A 100 -16.49 -1.44 -21.11
N CYS A 101 -17.46 -0.88 -21.82
CA CYS A 101 -17.51 -0.71 -23.26
C CYS A 101 -18.41 0.50 -23.58
N GLY A 102 -18.59 0.83 -24.86
CA GLY A 102 -19.37 2.00 -25.24
C GLY A 102 -18.77 3.32 -24.75
N PHE A 103 -19.62 4.30 -24.45
CA PHE A 103 -19.21 5.63 -24.00
C PHE A 103 -19.41 5.80 -22.48
N ILE A 104 -18.36 6.22 -21.76
CA ILE A 104 -18.46 6.58 -20.34
C ILE A 104 -18.47 8.10 -20.19
N SER A 105 -19.53 8.62 -19.55
CA SER A 105 -19.71 10.05 -19.37
C SER A 105 -18.71 10.66 -18.38
N PRO A 106 -18.43 11.98 -18.48
CA PRO A 106 -17.56 12.69 -17.54
C PRO A 106 -18.03 12.72 -16.08
N ARG A 107 -19.24 12.24 -15.75
CA ARG A 107 -19.72 12.16 -14.35
C ARG A 107 -19.23 10.90 -13.63
N GLN A 108 -18.79 9.88 -14.36
CA GLN A 108 -18.31 8.60 -13.80
C GLN A 108 -16.78 8.54 -13.72
N ARG A 109 -16.12 9.71 -13.71
CA ARG A 109 -14.68 9.86 -13.96
C ARG A 109 -13.75 9.20 -12.96
N THR A 110 -14.18 8.88 -11.74
CA THR A 110 -13.25 8.43 -10.69
C THR A 110 -13.74 7.20 -9.97
N LEU A 111 -12.87 6.19 -9.89
CA LEU A 111 -13.07 4.97 -9.15
C LEU A 111 -11.98 4.85 -8.09
N LYS A 112 -12.38 4.79 -6.83
CA LYS A 112 -11.47 4.57 -5.71
C LYS A 112 -11.34 3.06 -5.49
N VAL A 113 -10.12 2.57 -5.54
CA VAL A 113 -9.83 1.15 -5.38
C VAL A 113 -8.91 0.94 -4.18
N ASN A 114 -9.37 0.13 -3.23
CA ASN A 114 -8.60 -0.28 -2.06
C ASN A 114 -7.74 -1.50 -2.45
N GLY A 115 -6.50 -1.31 -2.90
CA GLY A 115 -5.68 -2.44 -3.30
C GLY A 115 -4.30 -2.07 -3.84
N ARG A 116 -3.37 -3.03 -3.72
CA ARG A 116 -1.97 -2.90 -4.18
C ARG A 116 -1.75 -3.43 -5.60
N ALA A 117 -2.73 -4.12 -6.18
CA ALA A 117 -2.61 -4.70 -7.51
C ALA A 117 -3.93 -4.55 -8.26
N ILE A 118 -3.90 -3.75 -9.32
CA ILE A 118 -5.03 -3.53 -10.22
C ILE A 118 -4.58 -3.97 -11.61
N GLU A 119 -5.26 -4.97 -12.15
CA GLU A 119 -5.06 -5.44 -13.51
C GLU A 119 -6.10 -4.81 -14.42
N ILE A 120 -5.64 -4.20 -15.51
CA ILE A 120 -6.46 -3.63 -16.57
C ILE A 120 -6.18 -4.45 -17.83
N THR A 121 -7.22 -5.01 -18.41
CA THR A 121 -7.16 -5.72 -19.70
C THR A 121 -7.98 -4.95 -20.71
N PHE A 122 -7.39 -4.61 -21.86
CA PHE A 122 -8.10 -4.08 -23.01
C PHE A 122 -8.09 -5.14 -24.12
N ARG A 123 -9.28 -5.45 -24.64
CA ARG A 123 -9.43 -6.33 -25.79
C ARG A 123 -10.28 -5.65 -26.86
N SER A 124 -9.84 -5.71 -28.11
CA SER A 124 -10.66 -5.39 -29.28
C SER A 124 -10.87 -6.60 -30.18
N ASP A 125 -11.99 -6.63 -30.89
CA ASP A 125 -12.34 -7.67 -31.84
C ASP A 125 -11.87 -7.33 -33.27
N ALA A 126 -12.32 -8.10 -34.27
CA ALA A 126 -11.86 -7.96 -35.65
C ALA A 126 -12.36 -6.70 -36.38
N SER A 127 -13.28 -5.91 -35.80
CA SER A 127 -13.98 -4.80 -36.47
C SER A 127 -14.29 -3.62 -35.53
N PHE A 128 -14.88 -2.57 -36.10
CA PHE A 128 -15.49 -1.42 -35.37
C PHE A 128 -14.66 -0.78 -34.25
N ASN A 129 -13.54 -0.16 -34.62
CA ASN A 129 -12.77 0.66 -33.68
C ASN A 129 -13.29 2.11 -33.54
N THR A 130 -13.00 2.69 -32.38
CA THR A 130 -13.28 4.09 -32.03
C THR A 130 -12.07 4.70 -31.32
N GLU A 131 -12.17 5.94 -30.82
CA GLU A 131 -11.06 6.74 -30.27
C GLU A 131 -10.38 6.08 -29.04
N GLY A 132 -11.04 5.12 -28.39
CA GLY A 132 -10.46 4.33 -27.31
C GLY A 132 -10.53 5.01 -25.95
N PHE A 133 -9.47 4.87 -25.17
CA PHE A 133 -9.47 5.34 -23.78
C PHE A 133 -8.17 6.01 -23.36
N LYS A 134 -8.30 6.88 -22.36
CA LYS A 134 -7.21 7.45 -21.57
C LYS A 134 -7.60 7.34 -20.10
N ILE A 135 -6.86 6.54 -19.35
CA ILE A 135 -7.09 6.28 -17.93
C ILE A 135 -5.85 6.74 -17.16
N SER A 136 -6.01 7.64 -16.21
CA SER A 136 -4.95 8.00 -15.27
C SER A 136 -5.12 7.29 -13.94
N TYR A 137 -4.03 7.07 -13.23
CA TYR A 137 -4.07 6.54 -11.88
C TYR A 137 -3.13 7.34 -10.97
N ARG A 138 -3.52 7.42 -9.70
CA ARG A 138 -2.72 8.04 -8.64
C ARG A 138 -2.83 7.21 -7.36
N GLY A 139 -1.71 6.65 -6.96
CA GLY A 139 -1.46 6.03 -5.69
C GLY A 139 -1.41 7.06 -4.57
N TYR A 140 -1.94 6.70 -3.41
CA TYR A 140 -1.90 7.51 -2.19
C TYR A 140 -1.99 6.61 -0.96
N ASP A 141 -1.51 7.14 0.16
CA ASP A 141 -1.67 6.50 1.45
C ASP A 141 -2.70 7.24 2.29
N VAL A 142 -3.55 6.47 2.97
CA VAL A 142 -4.44 7.00 4.00
C VAL A 142 -3.69 6.87 5.32
N ASP A 143 -3.46 7.98 6.01
CA ASP A 143 -2.78 7.96 7.30
C ASP A 143 -3.68 7.29 8.35
N PRO A 144 -3.33 6.08 8.85
CA PRO A 144 -4.11 5.41 9.86
C PRO A 144 -3.94 6.07 11.24
N CYS A 145 -2.90 6.87 11.45
CA CYS A 145 -2.59 7.48 12.74
C CYS A 145 -3.59 8.57 13.14
N VAL A 146 -4.32 9.16 12.18
CA VAL A 146 -5.33 10.20 12.46
C VAL A 146 -6.55 9.67 13.24
N HIS A 147 -6.79 8.35 13.22
CA HIS A 147 -7.91 7.73 13.93
C HIS A 147 -7.40 6.85 15.06
N ASN A 148 -7.76 7.19 16.31
CA ASN A 148 -7.36 6.47 17.52
C ASN A 148 -5.84 6.23 17.60
N ASN A 149 -5.01 7.17 17.11
CA ASN A 149 -3.55 7.04 17.02
C ASN A 149 -3.11 5.78 16.25
N GLY A 150 -3.90 5.39 15.26
CA GLY A 150 -3.79 4.11 14.56
C GLY A 150 -4.14 2.91 15.42
N GLY A 151 -4.25 3.04 16.74
CA GLY A 151 -4.31 2.02 17.78
C GLY A 151 -2.97 1.82 18.51
N CYS A 152 -2.00 2.74 18.36
CA CYS A 152 -0.69 2.69 19.01
C CYS A 152 -0.81 3.24 20.44
N SER A 153 -0.08 2.64 21.37
CA SER A 153 -0.04 3.14 22.76
C SER A 153 0.65 4.49 22.90
N HIS A 154 1.66 4.77 22.09
CA HIS A 154 2.48 5.98 22.16
C HIS A 154 2.64 6.63 20.79
N ASN A 155 3.74 6.36 20.06
CA ASN A 155 4.00 7.01 18.79
C ASN A 155 3.43 6.18 17.64
N CYS A 156 2.76 6.84 16.69
CA CYS A 156 2.27 6.27 15.44
C CYS A 156 2.91 7.00 14.26
N SER A 157 3.30 6.24 13.25
CA SER A 157 3.85 6.77 12.00
C SER A 157 3.32 5.98 10.80
N LEU A 158 3.18 6.65 9.67
CA LEU A 158 2.85 6.05 8.38
C LEU A 158 4.15 5.77 7.63
N VAL A 159 4.47 4.50 7.40
CA VAL A 159 5.67 4.07 6.66
C VAL A 159 5.25 3.13 5.54
N LYS A 160 5.52 3.50 4.28
CA LYS A 160 5.17 2.72 3.07
C LYS A 160 3.70 2.25 3.06
N GLY A 161 2.77 3.17 3.30
CA GLY A 161 1.34 2.85 3.35
C GLY A 161 0.89 1.95 4.49
N ALA A 162 1.72 1.71 5.50
CA ALA A 162 1.39 0.92 6.68
C ALA A 162 1.55 1.72 7.97
N ARG A 163 0.66 1.44 8.93
CA ARG A 163 0.79 1.89 10.31
C ARG A 163 2.01 1.25 10.96
N VAL A 164 2.87 2.06 11.57
CA VAL A 164 4.01 1.61 12.39
C VAL A 164 3.97 2.31 13.74
N CYS A 165 3.92 1.52 14.82
CA CYS A 165 4.05 2.05 16.18
C CYS A 165 5.51 2.07 16.61
N SER A 166 5.89 3.09 17.36
CA SER A 166 7.19 3.19 18.03
C SER A 166 7.02 3.61 19.48
N CYS A 167 8.08 3.41 20.27
CA CYS A 167 8.08 3.66 21.70
C CYS A 167 9.06 4.79 22.06
N PRO A 168 8.75 5.60 23.08
CA PRO A 168 9.67 6.59 23.64
C PRO A 168 10.93 5.94 24.22
N GLU A 169 11.92 6.78 24.54
CA GLU A 169 13.15 6.34 25.20
C GLU A 169 12.84 5.62 26.53
N GLY A 170 13.55 4.51 26.78
CA GLY A 170 13.32 3.66 27.94
C GLY A 170 12.19 2.63 27.80
N TYR A 171 11.48 2.61 26.67
CA TYR A 171 10.44 1.63 26.38
C TYR A 171 10.81 0.74 25.18
N ARG A 172 10.21 -0.45 25.12
CA ARG A 172 10.27 -1.36 23.98
C ARG A 172 8.87 -1.74 23.52
N ILE A 173 8.72 -2.00 22.22
CA ILE A 173 7.45 -2.44 21.65
C ILE A 173 7.14 -3.89 22.07
N MET A 174 5.88 -4.16 22.40
CA MET A 174 5.38 -5.49 22.74
C MET A 174 5.15 -6.34 21.49
N TYR A 175 4.90 -7.64 21.69
CA TYR A 175 4.66 -8.61 20.62
C TYR A 175 3.46 -8.25 19.73
N ASP A 176 2.44 -7.58 20.28
CA ASP A 176 1.27 -7.12 19.54
C ASP A 176 1.56 -5.97 18.56
N LYS A 177 2.77 -5.40 18.58
CA LYS A 177 3.21 -4.25 17.78
C LYS A 177 2.37 -2.98 17.99
N ARG A 178 1.69 -2.87 19.14
CA ARG A 178 0.84 -1.71 19.49
C ARG A 178 1.24 -1.08 20.82
N ARG A 179 1.52 -1.91 21.82
CA ARG A 179 1.83 -1.45 23.18
C ARG A 179 3.33 -1.31 23.41
N CYS A 180 3.69 -0.40 24.30
CA CYS A 180 5.05 -0.21 24.77
C CYS A 180 5.14 -0.65 26.22
N THR A 181 6.23 -1.33 26.57
CA THR A 181 6.54 -1.75 27.94
C THR A 181 7.94 -1.26 28.31
N VAL A 182 8.18 -0.98 29.60
CA VAL A 182 9.47 -0.50 30.10
C VAL A 182 10.57 -1.49 29.74
N SER A 183 11.70 -1.00 29.22
CA SER A 183 12.85 -1.82 28.84
C SER A 183 13.30 -2.71 30.00
N ALA A 184 13.53 -4.00 29.72
CA ALA A 184 13.86 -4.99 30.74
C ALA A 184 15.19 -4.65 31.43
N TRP A 185 16.07 -3.96 30.72
CA TRP A 185 17.31 -3.42 31.26
C TRP A 185 17.06 -2.36 32.33
N ILE A 186 16.09 -1.46 32.13
CA ILE A 186 15.70 -0.46 33.13
C ILE A 186 15.05 -1.15 34.33
N CYS A 187 14.19 -2.16 34.12
CA CYS A 187 13.66 -2.95 35.23
C CYS A 187 14.73 -3.73 36.00
N ARG A 188 15.77 -4.24 35.32
CA ARG A 188 16.88 -4.95 35.96
C ARG A 188 17.80 -4.00 36.72
N LEU A 189 18.10 -2.83 36.17
CA LEU A 189 18.85 -1.78 36.87
C LEU A 189 18.08 -1.33 38.11
N LEU A 190 16.80 -0.98 37.99
CA LEU A 190 15.96 -0.62 39.14
C LEU A 190 15.90 -1.75 40.18
N ARG A 191 15.77 -3.02 39.77
CA ARG A 191 15.83 -4.16 40.70
C ARG A 191 17.20 -4.32 41.37
N LEU A 192 18.31 -4.12 40.66
CA LEU A 192 19.65 -4.13 41.24
C LEU A 192 19.84 -2.96 42.23
N PHE A 193 19.35 -1.76 41.91
CA PHE A 193 19.40 -0.61 42.83
C PHE A 193 18.56 -0.83 44.10
N ILE A 194 17.38 -1.46 43.97
CA ILE A 194 16.53 -1.84 45.11
C ILE A 194 17.16 -2.96 45.93
N LEU A 195 17.77 -3.98 45.29
CA LEU A 195 18.45 -5.08 45.98
C LEU A 195 19.78 -4.67 46.64
N LEU A 196 20.43 -3.62 46.14
CA LEU A 196 21.70 -3.10 46.66
C LEU A 196 21.54 -2.01 47.73
N ASN A 197 20.32 -1.52 48.03
CA ASN A 197 20.08 -0.42 49.00
C ASN A 197 20.91 0.87 48.72
N ILE A 198 21.21 1.19 47.45
CA ILE A 198 22.12 2.31 47.12
C ILE A 198 21.42 3.69 47.01
N LEU A 199 20.08 3.75 47.03
CA LEU A 199 19.36 5.03 47.06
C LEU A 199 18.71 5.30 48.41
N CYS A 200 19.54 5.48 49.44
CA CYS A 200 19.17 6.30 50.60
C CYS A 200 20.41 6.99 51.21
N LEU A 201 21.24 7.62 50.38
CA LEU A 201 22.32 8.50 50.85
C LEU A 201 22.44 9.75 49.96
N SER A 202 21.37 10.53 49.89
CA SER A 202 21.38 12.00 49.86
C SER A 202 19.94 12.46 49.69
N GLY A 203 19.44 13.17 50.70
CA GLY A 203 18.03 13.49 50.85
C GLY A 203 17.47 14.28 49.68
N CYS A 204 16.39 13.78 49.10
CA CYS A 204 15.31 14.60 48.56
C CYS A 204 14.02 13.77 48.49
N VAL A 205 13.16 14.01 49.49
CA VAL A 205 11.70 13.73 49.54
C VAL A 205 11.26 12.32 49.12
N LEU A 206 11.24 11.43 50.10
CA LEU A 206 10.33 10.29 50.10
C LEU A 206 8.90 10.82 50.28
N THR A 207 8.14 10.95 49.20
CA THR A 207 6.67 10.91 49.31
C THR A 207 6.23 9.46 49.24
N VAL A 208 5.70 9.04 50.38
CA VAL A 208 5.23 7.72 50.79
C VAL A 208 4.02 7.27 49.97
N TYR A 209 3.89 5.97 49.71
CA TYR A 209 2.57 5.32 49.82
C TYR A 209 2.66 4.13 50.78
N THR A 210 1.90 4.26 51.86
CA THR A 210 1.66 3.29 52.93
C THR A 210 0.89 2.06 52.43
N PRO A 211 1.06 0.89 53.07
CA PRO A 211 0.30 -0.30 52.75
C PRO A 211 -1.11 -0.17 53.34
N ALA A 212 -2.12 0.02 52.51
CA ALA A 212 -3.51 -0.07 52.95
C ALA A 212 -4.35 -0.84 51.92
N LEU A 213 -5.00 -1.89 52.42
CA LEU A 213 -6.01 -2.76 51.79
C LEU A 213 -5.48 -3.91 50.93
N ILE A 214 -4.88 -4.89 51.61
CA ILE A 214 -5.08 -6.30 51.27
C ILE A 214 -6.51 -6.66 51.70
N LYS A 215 -7.45 -6.70 50.74
CA LYS A 215 -8.63 -7.55 50.82
C LYS A 215 -8.81 -8.24 49.47
N GLU A 216 -9.10 -9.52 49.57
CA GLU A 216 -8.98 -10.60 48.58
C GLU A 216 -9.36 -10.25 47.13
N GLY A 217 -8.48 -10.63 46.20
CA GLY A 217 -8.80 -10.69 44.77
C GLY A 217 -7.73 -10.09 43.85
N GLY A 218 -6.74 -10.92 43.48
CA GLY A 218 -5.84 -10.80 42.31
C GLY A 218 -5.56 -9.41 41.72
N ILE A 219 -4.46 -8.79 42.13
CA ILE A 219 -3.86 -7.65 41.41
C ILE A 219 -2.80 -8.21 40.44
N ASP A 220 -3.01 -7.96 39.15
CA ASP A 220 -2.10 -8.38 38.09
C ASP A 220 -0.82 -7.52 38.12
N ARG A 221 0.31 -8.10 37.70
CA ARG A 221 1.68 -7.54 37.88
C ARG A 221 1.92 -6.18 37.19
N GLU A 222 0.96 -5.69 36.40
CA GLU A 222 0.98 -4.46 35.62
C GLU A 222 0.54 -3.22 36.42
N ASP A 223 -0.22 -3.36 37.51
CA ASP A 223 -0.69 -2.21 38.30
C ASP A 223 0.35 -1.68 39.29
N LEU A 224 1.39 -2.47 39.62
CA LEU A 224 2.49 -2.00 40.46
C LEU A 224 3.36 -0.94 39.76
N ILE A 225 3.34 -0.88 38.42
CA ILE A 225 4.14 0.06 37.62
C ILE A 225 3.36 1.34 37.32
N ARG A 226 2.02 1.28 37.24
CA ARG A 226 1.16 2.47 37.04
C ARG A 226 1.26 3.49 38.18
N GLY A 227 1.55 3.06 39.40
CA GLY A 227 1.79 3.96 40.53
C GLY A 227 3.09 4.79 40.43
N TYR A 228 4.04 4.42 39.58
CA TYR A 228 5.33 5.10 39.47
C TYR A 228 5.39 6.21 38.41
N PHE A 229 4.38 6.33 37.52
CA PHE A 229 4.44 7.23 36.36
C PHE A 229 3.23 8.15 36.17
N VAL A 230 2.27 8.17 37.10
CA VAL A 230 1.14 9.10 37.02
C VAL A 230 1.27 10.18 38.10
N GLN A 231 2.09 11.19 37.82
CA GLN A 231 1.75 12.62 37.90
C GLN A 231 3.02 13.46 37.80
N GLY A 232 3.29 13.94 36.59
CA GLY A 232 4.37 14.88 36.34
C GLY A 232 4.26 15.52 34.98
N PHE A 233 3.05 15.86 34.51
CA PHE A 233 2.81 16.85 33.44
C PHE A 233 1.34 17.28 33.47
N THR A 234 1.05 18.37 34.16
CA THR A 234 0.11 19.43 33.73
C THR A 234 0.49 20.71 34.48
N LYS A 235 0.36 21.84 33.80
CA LYS A 235 0.45 23.20 34.38
C LYS A 235 -0.53 23.37 35.53
#